data_AF-F3AS63-F1
#
_entry.id   AF-F3AS63-F1
#
_cell.length_a   1.000
_cell.length_b   1.000
_cell.length_c   1.000
_cell.angle_alpha   90.00
_cell.angle_beta   90.00
_cell.angle_gamma   90.00
#
_symmetry.space_group_name_H-M   'P 1'
#
loop_
_entity.id
_entity.type
_entity.pdbx_description
1 polymer ?
#
loop_
_entity_poly.entity_id
_entity_poly.type
_entity_poly.pdbx_seq_one_letter_code
_entity_poly.pdbx_strand_id
1 'polypeptide(L)'
;MLQIILTLAIFVILVIPMGKYMYHIATKQKTFADKVFNPIDRCIYKVCGIKGEDMGWKKYALTLLLVNAVMVFVGYAILRLQSILFLNPNGISNMEPTLSFNTIISFMTNTNLQHYSGESGLSYVAQMCVIIFMMFTSAATGYAACMAFCRGLAGKKIGNFYEDMVRITTRILIPASFIVGLLLVSQGTPQTLQGNFTIETLEGNFQDIAVGPVAALESIKHLGTNGGGFFGANSTTPFENPTVISNIIEMISMMLLPGACVVTFGHMLHDKRKEKKAEKVAMNAQVLPGTAQKKVIFGRQGAVVFGAMAIIFLIGLTICYQSEMAGNPVIQEMGIDQSQGSMEGKEVRFGVPQSALFTTVTTSFTTGTVNNMHDTLTPL
;
A
#
# COMPACT_ATOMS: atom_id res chain seq x y z
N MET A 1 24.26 -4.26 0.05
CA MET A 1 23.92 -5.33 1.02
C MET A 1 23.35 -4.82 2.35
N LEU A 2 24.01 -3.89 3.08
CA LEU A 2 23.51 -3.41 4.38
C LEU A 2 22.07 -2.88 4.34
N GLN A 3 21.75 -2.03 3.36
CA GLN A 3 20.41 -1.46 3.19
C GLN A 3 19.32 -2.53 2.98
N ILE A 4 19.64 -3.60 2.24
CA ILE A 4 18.72 -4.72 2.03
C ILE A 4 18.42 -5.42 3.35
N ILE A 5 19.47 -5.76 4.10
CA ILE A 5 19.36 -6.44 5.40
C ILE A 5 18.56 -5.58 6.37
N LEU A 6 18.86 -4.28 6.45
CA LEU A 6 18.15 -3.34 7.33
C LEU A 6 16.67 -3.23 6.96
N THR A 7 16.35 -3.08 5.67
CA THR A 7 14.95 -2.97 5.21
C THR A 7 14.16 -4.22 5.59
N LEU A 8 14.69 -5.41 5.30
CA LEU A 8 14.03 -6.67 5.61
C LEU A 8 13.93 -6.92 7.13
N ALA A 9 14.96 -6.56 7.90
CA ALA A 9 14.92 -6.69 9.36
C ALA A 9 13.87 -5.78 9.99
N ILE A 10 13.80 -4.51 9.57
CA ILE A 10 12.78 -3.56 10.05
C ILE A 10 11.38 -4.08 9.70
N PHE A 11 11.18 -4.55 8.46
CA PHE A 11 9.91 -5.15 8.04
C PHE A 11 9.50 -6.31 8.96
N VAL A 12 10.37 -7.28 9.20
CA VAL A 12 10.09 -8.45 10.06
C VAL A 12 9.77 -8.04 11.51
N ILE A 13 10.40 -6.98 12.01
CA ILE A 13 10.12 -6.46 13.35
C ILE A 13 8.74 -5.79 13.41
N LEU A 14 8.37 -4.99 12.40
CA LEU A 14 7.14 -4.20 12.38
C LEU A 14 5.90 -5.01 11.99
N VAL A 15 6.04 -6.06 11.17
CA VAL A 15 4.92 -6.86 10.67
C VAL A 15 4.15 -7.57 11.80
N ILE A 16 4.86 -7.98 12.85
CA ILE A 16 4.29 -8.70 14.00
C ILE A 16 3.36 -7.79 14.82
N PRO A 17 3.80 -6.65 15.38
CA PRO A 17 2.92 -5.77 16.13
C PRO A 17 1.78 -5.21 15.28
N MET A 18 2.03 -4.88 14.00
CA MET A 18 0.98 -4.42 13.09
C MET A 18 -0.07 -5.52 12.87
N GLY A 19 0.35 -6.75 12.58
CA GLY A 19 -0.55 -7.88 12.40
C GLY A 19 -1.38 -8.19 13.64
N LYS A 20 -0.80 -8.06 14.84
CA LYS A 20 -1.56 -8.20 16.08
C LYS A 20 -2.58 -7.08 16.27
N TYR A 21 -2.22 -5.85 15.91
CA TYR A 21 -3.13 -4.71 15.94
C TYR A 21 -4.31 -4.89 14.98
N MET A 22 -4.03 -5.30 13.73
CA MET A 22 -5.04 -5.63 12.72
C MET A 22 -5.95 -6.78 13.18
N TYR A 23 -5.39 -7.82 13.79
CA TYR A 23 -6.16 -8.90 14.41
C TYR A 23 -7.16 -8.38 15.44
N HIS A 24 -6.74 -7.50 16.35
CA HIS A 24 -7.66 -6.91 17.33
C HIS A 24 -8.73 -6.05 16.66
N ILE A 25 -8.38 -5.26 15.65
CA ILE A 25 -9.36 -4.44 14.91
C ILE A 25 -10.42 -5.33 14.25
N ALA A 26 -9.98 -6.35 13.51
CA ALA A 26 -10.82 -7.24 12.72
C ALA A 26 -11.73 -8.14 13.59
N THR A 27 -11.29 -8.47 14.81
CA THR A 27 -12.08 -9.24 15.78
C THR A 27 -12.78 -8.37 16.82
N LYS A 28 -12.76 -7.04 16.66
CA LYS A 28 -13.36 -6.06 17.58
C LYS A 28 -12.88 -6.18 19.03
N GLN A 29 -11.63 -6.62 19.23
CA GLN A 29 -10.99 -6.63 20.55
C GLN A 29 -10.54 -5.22 20.95
N LYS A 30 -10.32 -5.03 22.25
CA LYS A 30 -9.85 -3.76 22.80
C LYS A 30 -8.46 -3.42 22.27
N THR A 31 -8.28 -2.19 21.82
CA THR A 31 -7.00 -1.63 21.38
C THR A 31 -6.59 -0.42 22.22
N PHE A 32 -5.31 -0.07 22.19
CA PHE A 32 -4.82 1.14 22.87
C PHE A 32 -5.42 2.43 22.27
N ALA A 33 -5.81 2.38 20.99
CA ALA A 33 -6.26 3.53 20.23
C ALA A 33 -7.78 3.77 20.30
N ASP A 34 -8.51 2.90 21.00
CA ASP A 34 -9.98 2.95 21.11
C ASP A 34 -10.50 4.27 21.68
N LYS A 35 -9.76 4.91 22.59
CA LYS A 35 -10.15 6.21 23.18
C LYS A 35 -10.29 7.31 22.12
N VAL A 36 -9.45 7.27 21.09
CA VAL A 36 -9.42 8.26 20.01
C VAL A 36 -10.38 7.86 18.88
N PHE A 37 -10.33 6.60 18.45
CA PHE A 37 -11.06 6.18 17.26
C PHE A 37 -12.50 5.74 17.51
N ASN A 38 -12.88 5.31 18.72
CA ASN A 38 -14.29 4.95 18.98
C ASN A 38 -15.25 6.14 18.78
N PRO A 39 -14.97 7.36 19.27
CA PRO A 39 -15.82 8.52 18.99
C PRO A 39 -15.95 8.82 17.50
N ILE A 40 -14.85 8.73 16.75
CA ILE A 40 -14.80 8.98 15.30
C ILE A 40 -15.66 7.94 14.57
N ASP A 41 -15.43 6.66 14.81
CA ASP A 41 -16.20 5.57 14.18
C ASP A 41 -17.68 5.68 14.50
N ARG A 42 -18.04 5.98 15.76
CA ARG A 42 -19.45 6.15 16.17
C ARG A 42 -20.13 7.33 15.46
N CYS A 43 -19.40 8.42 15.26
CA CYS A 43 -19.91 9.57 14.51
C CYS A 43 -20.22 9.14 13.06
N ILE A 44 -19.28 8.48 12.40
CA ILE A 44 -19.45 7.98 11.03
C ILE A 44 -20.62 6.98 10.97
N TYR A 45 -20.71 6.04 11.91
CA TYR A 45 -21.80 5.08 11.97
C TYR A 45 -23.15 5.76 12.13
N LYS A 46 -23.23 6.81 12.97
CA LYS A 46 -24.46 7.57 13.18
C LYS A 46 -24.88 8.34 11.93
N VAL A 47 -23.94 9.06 11.29
CA VAL A 47 -24.22 9.87 10.09
C VAL A 47 -24.59 9.00 8.90
N CYS A 48 -23.88 7.88 8.71
CA CYS A 48 -24.11 6.96 7.59
C CYS A 48 -25.18 5.90 7.88
N GLY A 49 -25.79 5.88 9.07
CA GLY A 49 -26.83 4.92 9.44
C GLY A 49 -26.34 3.46 9.53
N ILE A 50 -25.06 3.24 9.88
CA ILE A 50 -24.47 1.90 10.01
C ILE A 50 -24.89 1.28 11.34
N LYS A 51 -25.76 0.26 11.28
CA LYS A 51 -26.39 -0.37 12.47
C LYS A 51 -25.58 -1.53 13.07
N GLY A 52 -24.46 -1.91 12.45
CA GLY A 52 -23.57 -2.97 12.94
C GLY A 52 -24.10 -4.41 12.86
N GLU A 53 -25.14 -4.63 12.04
CA GLU A 53 -25.70 -5.96 11.79
C GLU A 53 -24.71 -6.82 11.00
N ASP A 54 -24.56 -8.09 11.38
CA ASP A 54 -23.77 -9.06 10.62
C ASP A 54 -24.39 -9.31 9.24
N MET A 55 -23.56 -9.32 8.20
CA MET A 55 -23.96 -9.68 6.85
C MET A 55 -23.63 -11.15 6.56
N GLY A 56 -24.54 -11.84 5.87
CA GLY A 56 -24.19 -13.09 5.17
C GLY A 56 -23.24 -12.80 4.01
N TRP A 57 -22.48 -13.81 3.57
CA TRP A 57 -21.44 -13.63 2.54
C TRP A 57 -21.96 -13.00 1.24
N LYS A 58 -23.17 -13.38 0.79
CA LYS A 58 -23.80 -12.80 -0.41
C LYS A 58 -24.06 -11.31 -0.26
N LYS A 59 -24.62 -10.89 0.88
CA LYS A 59 -24.90 -9.48 1.18
C LYS A 59 -23.60 -8.69 1.30
N TYR A 60 -22.57 -9.27 1.95
CA TYR A 60 -21.26 -8.65 2.07
C TYR A 60 -20.62 -8.40 0.70
N ALA A 61 -20.56 -9.44 -0.15
CA ALA A 61 -19.99 -9.35 -1.50
C ALA A 61 -20.76 -8.37 -2.40
N LEU A 62 -22.09 -8.42 -2.38
CA LEU A 62 -22.91 -7.48 -3.15
C LEU A 62 -22.71 -6.03 -2.67
N THR A 63 -22.64 -5.80 -1.36
CA THR A 63 -22.39 -4.48 -0.80
C THR A 63 -21.03 -3.94 -1.24
N LEU A 64 -20.00 -4.78 -1.19
CA LEU A 64 -18.67 -4.46 -1.69
C LEU A 64 -18.72 -4.00 -3.15
N LEU A 65 -19.38 -4.75 -4.03
CA LEU A 65 -19.48 -4.40 -5.45
C LEU A 65 -20.23 -3.09 -5.68
N LEU A 66 -21.37 -2.89 -5.02
CA LEU A 66 -22.21 -1.70 -5.20
C LEU A 66 -21.52 -0.43 -4.70
N VAL A 67 -20.86 -0.48 -3.54
CA VAL A 67 -20.14 0.67 -2.98
C VAL A 67 -19.01 1.10 -3.91
N ASN A 68 -18.24 0.14 -4.44
CA ASN A 68 -17.18 0.42 -5.40
C ASN A 68 -17.72 0.95 -6.74
N ALA A 69 -18.84 0.42 -7.25
CA ALA A 69 -19.45 0.92 -8.47
C ALA A 69 -19.89 2.40 -8.36
N VAL A 70 -20.44 2.81 -7.21
CA VAL A 70 -20.80 4.21 -6.96
C VAL A 70 -19.57 5.10 -6.94
N MET A 71 -18.50 4.68 -6.26
CA MET A 71 -17.24 5.43 -6.22
C MET A 71 -16.64 5.59 -7.63
N VAL A 72 -16.64 4.54 -8.45
CA VAL A 72 -16.22 4.60 -9.86
C VAL A 72 -17.01 5.65 -10.63
N PHE A 73 -18.33 5.63 -10.53
CA PHE A 73 -19.17 6.59 -11.24
C PHE A 73 -18.84 8.04 -10.85
N VAL A 74 -18.72 8.32 -9.55
CA VAL A 74 -18.40 9.66 -9.04
C VAL A 74 -17.01 10.10 -9.49
N GLY A 75 -15.99 9.25 -9.37
CA GLY A 75 -14.64 9.59 -9.77
C GLY A 75 -14.50 9.80 -11.29
N TYR A 76 -15.21 8.99 -12.09
CA TYR A 76 -15.28 9.21 -13.55
C TYR A 76 -15.85 10.58 -13.89
N ALA A 77 -16.94 10.99 -13.23
CA ALA A 77 -17.54 12.30 -13.44
C ALA A 77 -16.57 13.44 -13.08
N ILE A 78 -15.82 13.31 -11.97
CA ILE A 78 -14.82 14.30 -11.57
C ILE A 78 -13.71 14.43 -12.63
N LEU A 79 -13.16 13.32 -13.15
CA LEU A 79 -12.12 13.35 -14.20
C LEU A 79 -12.61 14.02 -15.50
N ARG A 80 -13.88 13.82 -15.85
CA ARG A 80 -14.52 14.42 -17.04
C ARG A 80 -14.85 15.89 -16.89
N LEU A 81 -14.90 16.40 -15.66
CA LEU A 81 -15.26 17.77 -15.33
C LEU A 81 -14.13 18.56 -14.65
N GLN A 82 -12.94 17.96 -14.49
CA GLN A 82 -11.87 18.52 -13.67
C GLN A 82 -11.43 19.93 -14.06
N SER A 83 -11.59 20.32 -15.33
CA SER A 83 -11.14 21.63 -15.82
C SER A 83 -11.92 22.81 -15.22
N ILE A 84 -13.18 22.59 -14.83
CA ILE A 84 -14.06 23.62 -14.26
C ILE A 84 -14.16 23.56 -12.74
N LEU A 85 -13.51 22.58 -12.11
CA LEU A 85 -13.54 22.39 -10.66
C LEU A 85 -12.48 23.26 -9.96
N PHE A 86 -12.62 23.37 -8.63
CA PHE A 86 -11.68 24.09 -7.78
C PHE A 86 -10.30 23.40 -7.74
N LEU A 87 -9.26 24.06 -7.24
CA LEU A 87 -7.89 23.51 -7.13
C LEU A 87 -7.34 22.97 -8.46
N ASN A 88 -7.40 23.81 -9.49
CA ASN A 88 -6.74 23.58 -10.78
C ASN A 88 -5.77 24.72 -11.14
N PRO A 89 -4.72 24.96 -10.33
CA PRO A 89 -3.81 26.09 -10.53
C PRO A 89 -3.01 25.99 -11.85
N ASN A 90 -2.86 24.78 -12.39
CA ASN A 90 -2.13 24.49 -13.61
C ASN A 90 -3.00 24.55 -14.88
N GLY A 91 -4.30 24.84 -14.76
CA GLY A 91 -5.20 24.93 -15.92
C GLY A 91 -5.39 23.60 -16.68
N ILE A 92 -5.35 22.47 -15.97
CA ILE A 92 -5.47 21.13 -16.55
C ILE A 92 -6.85 20.94 -17.20
N SER A 93 -6.85 20.35 -18.39
CA SER A 93 -8.06 20.09 -19.17
C SER A 93 -8.81 18.80 -18.74
N ASN A 94 -10.02 18.60 -19.25
CA ASN A 94 -10.79 17.39 -18.95
C ASN A 94 -10.14 16.16 -19.59
N MET A 95 -9.98 15.09 -18.79
CA MET A 95 -9.39 13.84 -19.26
C MET A 95 -10.32 13.15 -20.26
N GLU A 96 -9.84 12.69 -21.42
CA GLU A 96 -10.65 12.05 -22.46
C GLU A 96 -11.50 10.87 -21.92
N PRO A 97 -12.71 10.60 -22.44
CA PRO A 97 -13.58 9.52 -21.98
C PRO A 97 -12.95 8.14 -21.77
N THR A 98 -12.18 7.63 -22.72
CA THR A 98 -11.55 6.29 -22.63
C THR A 98 -10.43 6.28 -21.60
N LEU A 99 -9.61 7.35 -21.54
CA LEU A 99 -8.58 7.50 -20.53
C LEU A 99 -9.20 7.61 -19.13
N SER A 100 -10.26 8.41 -18.97
CA SER A 100 -10.99 8.53 -17.70
C SER A 100 -11.54 7.20 -17.22
N PHE A 101 -12.07 6.39 -18.15
CA PHE A 101 -12.56 5.05 -17.84
C PHE A 101 -11.42 4.11 -17.43
N ASN A 102 -10.31 4.11 -18.16
CA ASN A 102 -9.14 3.32 -17.83
C ASN A 102 -8.58 3.70 -16.44
N THR A 103 -8.36 5.00 -16.20
CA THR A 103 -7.85 5.52 -14.92
C THR A 103 -8.76 5.14 -13.77
N ILE A 104 -10.07 5.38 -13.86
CA ILE A 104 -10.97 5.12 -12.72
C ILE A 104 -11.08 3.64 -12.37
N ILE A 105 -11.12 2.76 -13.38
CA ILE A 105 -11.16 1.32 -13.16
C ILE A 105 -9.83 0.87 -12.57
N SER A 106 -8.71 1.34 -13.10
CA SER A 106 -7.39 0.95 -12.62
C SER A 106 -7.15 1.29 -11.16
N PHE A 107 -7.60 2.48 -10.74
CA PHE A 107 -7.52 2.90 -9.33
C PHE A 107 -8.49 2.14 -8.44
N MET A 108 -9.71 1.86 -8.91
CA MET A 108 -10.67 1.05 -8.15
C MET A 108 -10.20 -0.40 -7.97
N THR A 109 -9.54 -0.97 -8.97
CA THR A 109 -8.97 -2.33 -8.91
C THR A 109 -7.65 -2.39 -8.15
N ASN A 110 -7.23 -1.30 -7.49
CA ASN A 110 -5.97 -1.20 -6.74
C ASN A 110 -4.74 -1.52 -7.61
N THR A 111 -4.83 -1.29 -8.93
CA THR A 111 -3.78 -1.55 -9.92
C THR A 111 -3.00 -0.28 -10.23
N ASN A 112 -3.72 0.81 -10.45
CA ASN A 112 -3.18 2.15 -10.67
C ASN A 112 -2.20 2.24 -11.87
N LEU A 113 -2.51 1.50 -12.94
CA LEU A 113 -1.92 1.65 -14.25
C LEU A 113 -2.08 3.09 -14.76
N GLN A 114 -1.00 3.65 -15.29
CA GLN A 114 -0.97 5.02 -15.80
C GLN A 114 -0.68 5.02 -17.30
N HIS A 115 -1.61 5.56 -18.08
CA HIS A 115 -1.42 5.98 -19.47
C HIS A 115 -1.40 7.51 -19.59
N TYR A 116 -1.00 8.18 -18.51
CA TYR A 116 -0.95 9.63 -18.37
C TYR A 116 0.19 10.00 -17.42
N SER A 117 0.69 11.23 -17.52
CA SER A 117 1.57 11.82 -16.50
C SER A 117 0.73 12.65 -15.55
N GLY A 118 0.82 12.40 -14.24
CA GLY A 118 -0.09 13.01 -13.26
C GLY A 118 0.08 14.53 -13.13
N GLU A 119 1.27 15.06 -13.41
CA GLU A 119 1.60 16.48 -13.38
C GLU A 119 0.98 17.30 -14.52
N SER A 120 0.59 16.64 -15.63
CA SER A 120 0.02 17.28 -16.82
C SER A 120 -1.39 16.77 -17.16
N GLY A 121 -1.79 15.60 -16.65
CA GLY A 121 -3.09 14.98 -16.91
C GLY A 121 -4.13 15.17 -15.80
N LEU A 122 -3.72 15.57 -14.60
CA LEU A 122 -4.62 15.67 -13.44
C LEU A 122 -4.49 17.02 -12.72
N SER A 123 -5.63 17.66 -12.50
CA SER A 123 -5.76 18.78 -11.56
C SER A 123 -5.56 18.31 -10.11
N TYR A 124 -5.29 19.22 -9.17
CA TYR A 124 -5.12 18.83 -7.77
C TYR A 124 -6.42 18.33 -7.14
N VAL A 125 -7.58 18.84 -7.56
CA VAL A 125 -8.86 18.25 -7.14
C VAL A 125 -9.03 16.81 -7.63
N ALA A 126 -8.60 16.49 -8.85
CA ALA A 126 -8.63 15.11 -9.33
C ALA A 126 -7.62 14.23 -8.56
N GLN A 127 -6.41 14.72 -8.31
CA GLN A 127 -5.42 14.03 -7.47
C GLN A 127 -5.97 13.73 -6.07
N MET A 128 -6.63 14.68 -5.43
CA MET A 128 -7.12 14.50 -4.05
C MET A 128 -8.43 13.71 -3.97
N CYS A 129 -9.43 14.10 -4.77
CA CYS A 129 -10.79 13.56 -4.67
C CYS A 129 -11.03 12.30 -5.51
N VAL A 130 -10.12 11.99 -6.45
CA VAL A 130 -10.18 10.75 -7.23
C VAL A 130 -9.00 9.86 -6.88
N ILE A 131 -7.78 10.28 -7.17
CA ILE A 131 -6.59 9.40 -7.08
C ILE A 131 -6.32 8.96 -5.63
N ILE A 132 -6.08 9.91 -4.72
CA ILE A 132 -5.84 9.61 -3.30
C ILE A 132 -7.06 8.93 -2.67
N PHE A 133 -8.26 9.45 -2.93
CA PHE A 133 -9.51 8.86 -2.44
C PHE A 133 -9.67 7.39 -2.85
N MET A 134 -9.41 7.06 -4.12
CA MET A 134 -9.50 5.70 -4.63
C MET A 134 -8.43 4.82 -3.98
N MET A 135 -7.19 5.28 -3.88
CA MET A 135 -6.12 4.52 -3.23
C MET A 135 -6.44 4.12 -1.78
N PHE A 136 -7.14 4.98 -1.04
CA PHE A 136 -7.64 4.63 0.30
C PHE A 136 -8.77 3.60 0.23
N THR A 137 -9.74 3.80 -0.65
CA THR A 137 -10.99 3.02 -0.67
C THR A 137 -10.84 1.66 -1.35
N SER A 138 -9.99 1.54 -2.37
CA SER A 138 -9.59 0.27 -3.00
C SER A 138 -8.81 -0.60 -2.00
N ALA A 139 -7.82 -0.02 -1.31
CA ALA A 139 -7.06 -0.72 -0.28
C ALA A 139 -7.97 -1.15 0.88
N ALA A 140 -8.82 -0.26 1.39
CA ALA A 140 -9.78 -0.58 2.44
C ALA A 140 -10.73 -1.72 2.03
N THR A 141 -11.20 -1.72 0.79
CA THR A 141 -12.02 -2.78 0.22
C THR A 141 -11.29 -4.12 0.21
N GLY A 142 -10.05 -4.15 -0.29
CA GLY A 142 -9.23 -5.36 -0.33
C GLY A 142 -8.97 -5.95 1.06
N TYR A 143 -8.60 -5.09 2.02
CA TYR A 143 -8.41 -5.51 3.40
C TYR A 143 -9.72 -5.97 4.06
N ALA A 144 -10.85 -5.31 3.78
CA ALA A 144 -12.16 -5.72 4.30
C ALA A 144 -12.51 -7.15 3.82
N ALA A 145 -12.35 -7.41 2.52
CA ALA A 145 -12.53 -8.74 1.94
C ALA A 145 -11.57 -9.77 2.56
N CYS A 146 -10.29 -9.43 2.74
CA CYS A 146 -9.31 -10.29 3.40
C CYS A 146 -9.71 -10.63 4.84
N MET A 147 -10.15 -9.64 5.63
CA MET A 147 -10.59 -9.86 7.02
C MET A 147 -11.88 -10.65 7.10
N ALA A 148 -12.83 -10.43 6.18
CA ALA A 148 -14.04 -11.25 6.02
C ALA A 148 -13.70 -12.71 5.75
N PHE A 149 -12.77 -12.97 4.82
CA PHE A 149 -12.27 -14.30 4.51
C PHE A 149 -11.59 -14.97 5.71
N CYS A 150 -10.69 -14.25 6.40
CA CYS A 150 -10.01 -14.75 7.60
C CYS A 150 -11.01 -15.13 8.71
N ARG A 151 -12.04 -14.29 8.94
CA ARG A 151 -13.12 -14.58 9.90
C ARG A 151 -13.89 -15.84 9.50
N GLY A 152 -14.27 -15.97 8.23
CA GLY A 152 -14.96 -17.15 7.71
C GLY A 152 -14.18 -18.45 7.93
N LEU A 153 -12.89 -18.46 7.59
CA LEU A 153 -12.00 -19.62 7.86
C LEU A 153 -11.82 -19.88 9.35
N ALA A 154 -11.82 -18.83 10.18
CA ALA A 154 -11.80 -18.95 11.63
C ALA A 154 -13.13 -19.47 12.22
N GLY A 155 -14.18 -19.66 11.41
CA GLY A 155 -15.51 -20.05 11.89
C GLY A 155 -16.24 -18.94 12.65
N LYS A 156 -15.80 -17.69 12.47
CA LYS A 156 -16.45 -16.50 13.02
C LYS A 156 -17.40 -15.92 11.97
N LYS A 157 -18.35 -15.10 12.40
CA LYS A 157 -19.24 -14.38 11.47
C LYS A 157 -18.43 -13.46 10.56
N ILE A 158 -18.91 -13.30 9.33
CA ILE A 158 -18.24 -12.50 8.29
C ILE A 158 -18.20 -11.01 8.64
N GLY A 159 -19.11 -10.53 9.49
CA GLY A 159 -19.16 -9.13 9.92
C GLY A 159 -19.92 -8.24 8.94
N ASN A 160 -19.58 -6.95 8.93
CA ASN A 160 -20.29 -5.91 8.20
C ASN A 160 -19.30 -5.11 7.35
N PHE A 161 -19.53 -5.07 6.03
CA PHE A 161 -18.61 -4.42 5.09
C PHE A 161 -18.40 -2.94 5.41
N TYR A 162 -19.46 -2.20 5.76
CA TYR A 162 -19.36 -0.79 6.09
C TYR A 162 -18.54 -0.55 7.36
N GLU A 163 -18.69 -1.38 8.38
CA GLU A 163 -17.88 -1.28 9.60
C GLU A 163 -16.41 -1.58 9.32
N ASP A 164 -16.13 -2.59 8.49
CA ASP A 164 -14.76 -2.95 8.12
C ASP A 164 -14.11 -1.82 7.33
N MET A 165 -14.80 -1.27 6.32
CA MET A 165 -14.34 -0.10 5.55
C MET A 165 -13.99 1.07 6.45
N VAL A 166 -14.88 1.43 7.38
CA VAL A 166 -14.64 2.53 8.32
C VAL A 166 -13.43 2.23 9.20
N ARG A 167 -13.38 1.07 9.87
CA ARG A 167 -12.32 0.76 10.83
C ARG A 167 -10.96 0.63 10.18
N ILE A 168 -10.89 0.04 8.98
CA ILE A 168 -9.63 -0.07 8.23
C ILE A 168 -9.15 1.33 7.85
N THR A 169 -10.05 2.18 7.36
CA THR A 169 -9.70 3.54 6.96
C THR A 169 -9.26 4.40 8.17
N THR A 170 -10.07 4.44 9.23
CA THR A 170 -9.85 5.35 10.38
C THR A 170 -8.73 4.88 11.30
N ARG A 171 -8.53 3.57 11.47
CA ARG A 171 -7.59 3.03 12.46
C ARG A 171 -6.29 2.51 11.87
N ILE A 172 -6.24 2.27 10.56
CA ILE A 172 -5.05 1.72 9.90
C ILE A 172 -4.56 2.69 8.85
N LEU A 173 -5.32 2.90 7.77
CA LEU A 173 -4.82 3.58 6.59
C LEU A 173 -4.54 5.06 6.85
N ILE A 174 -5.49 5.83 7.40
CA ILE A 174 -5.30 7.27 7.65
C ILE A 174 -4.16 7.52 8.64
N PRO A 175 -4.13 6.88 9.84
CA PRO A 175 -3.05 7.13 10.81
C PRO A 175 -1.68 6.72 10.29
N ALA A 176 -1.58 5.58 9.61
CA ALA A 176 -0.31 5.13 9.05
C ALA A 176 0.15 6.03 7.90
N SER A 177 -0.76 6.42 6.99
CA SER A 177 -0.45 7.30 5.86
C SER A 177 -0.04 8.69 6.34
N PHE A 178 -0.66 9.20 7.41
CA PHE A 178 -0.24 10.46 8.02
C PHE A 178 1.20 10.39 8.55
N ILE A 179 1.56 9.31 9.26
CA ILE A 179 2.93 9.13 9.75
C ILE A 179 3.92 8.99 8.60
N VAL A 180 3.62 8.15 7.61
CA VAL A 180 4.48 7.95 6.43
C VAL A 180 4.64 9.25 5.65
N GLY A 181 3.56 10.00 5.43
CA GLY A 181 3.58 11.29 4.75
C GLY A 181 4.49 12.30 5.47
N LEU A 182 4.43 12.38 6.80
CA LEU A 182 5.35 13.24 7.57
C LEU A 182 6.81 12.80 7.43
N LEU A 183 7.08 11.50 7.43
CA LEU A 183 8.42 10.98 7.21
C LEU A 183 8.92 11.33 5.80
N LEU A 184 8.10 11.16 4.76
CA LEU A 184 8.45 11.53 3.38
C LEU A 184 8.71 13.04 3.24
N VAL A 185 7.85 13.89 3.82
CA VAL A 185 8.08 15.35 3.86
C VAL A 185 9.41 15.68 4.53
N SER A 186 9.75 14.99 5.62
CA SER A 186 11.04 15.19 6.29
C SER A 186 12.25 14.84 5.41
N GLN A 187 12.05 14.00 4.39
CA GLN A 187 13.09 13.59 3.43
C GLN A 187 13.11 14.48 2.17
N GLY A 188 12.14 15.37 1.97
CA GLY A 188 12.11 16.31 0.84
C GLY A 188 10.94 16.11 -0.14
N THR A 189 10.04 15.16 0.10
CA THR A 189 8.83 14.99 -0.72
C THR A 189 7.90 16.20 -0.52
N PRO A 190 7.49 16.92 -1.57
CA PRO A 190 6.69 18.13 -1.43
C PRO A 190 5.25 17.80 -0.99
N GLN A 191 4.66 18.71 -0.22
CA GLN A 191 3.27 18.65 0.19
C GLN A 191 2.69 20.06 0.18
N THR A 192 2.20 20.49 -0.98
CA THR A 192 1.69 21.85 -1.21
C THR A 192 0.47 21.85 -2.14
N LEU A 193 -0.24 22.98 -2.20
CA LEU A 193 -1.29 23.24 -3.19
C LEU A 193 -0.91 24.39 -4.14
N GLN A 194 0.34 24.85 -4.10
CA GLN A 194 0.89 25.77 -5.08
C GLN A 194 0.94 25.10 -6.45
N GLY A 195 0.62 25.86 -7.51
CA GLY A 195 0.81 25.38 -8.89
C GLY A 195 2.28 25.22 -9.28
N ASN A 196 2.49 24.64 -10.46
CA ASN A 196 3.82 24.50 -11.04
C ASN A 196 4.47 25.87 -11.21
N PHE A 197 5.80 25.93 -11.06
CA PHE A 197 6.55 27.17 -11.18
C PHE A 197 7.78 26.97 -12.05
N THR A 198 8.17 28.02 -12.76
CA THR A 198 9.34 28.03 -13.64
C THR A 198 10.55 28.58 -12.89
N ILE A 199 11.70 27.93 -13.05
CA ILE A 199 12.99 28.42 -12.58
C ILE A 199 13.91 28.71 -13.76
N GLU A 200 14.77 29.71 -13.62
CA GLU A 200 15.91 29.93 -14.52
C GLU A 200 17.12 29.16 -13.95
N THR A 201 17.70 28.27 -14.75
CA THR A 201 18.83 27.45 -14.35
C THR A 201 20.12 28.26 -14.35
N LEU A 202 21.19 27.70 -13.75
CA LEU A 202 22.52 28.33 -13.75
C LEU A 202 23.09 28.53 -15.17
N GLU A 203 22.57 27.79 -16.15
CA GLU A 203 22.96 27.89 -17.57
C GLU A 203 22.08 28.89 -18.35
N GLY A 204 21.11 29.53 -17.70
CA GLY A 204 20.17 30.47 -18.31
C GLY A 204 18.98 29.82 -19.04
N ASN A 205 18.77 28.51 -18.88
CA ASN A 205 17.60 27.82 -19.42
C ASN A 205 16.40 27.95 -18.48
N PHE A 206 15.18 27.90 -19.00
CA PHE A 206 13.97 27.85 -18.17
C PHE A 206 13.50 26.41 -17.98
N GLN A 207 13.14 26.05 -16.75
CA GLN A 207 12.61 24.73 -16.41
C GLN A 207 11.37 24.84 -15.55
N ASP A 208 10.31 24.13 -15.93
CA ASP A 208 9.10 24.01 -15.13
C ASP A 208 9.26 22.92 -14.06
N ILE A 209 8.88 23.27 -12.83
CA ILE A 209 8.94 22.40 -11.67
C ILE A 209 7.51 22.08 -11.25
N ALA A 210 7.13 20.81 -11.43
CA ALA A 210 5.85 20.32 -11.00
C ALA A 210 5.86 20.00 -9.50
N VAL A 211 4.85 20.48 -8.78
CA VAL A 211 4.66 20.25 -7.34
C VAL A 211 3.19 19.93 -7.05
N GLY A 212 2.87 19.65 -5.79
CA GLY A 212 1.51 19.37 -5.36
C GLY A 212 1.46 18.60 -4.04
N PRO A 213 0.32 17.97 -3.72
CA PRO A 213 0.15 17.18 -2.52
C PRO A 213 0.78 15.77 -2.66
N VAL A 214 2.08 15.73 -2.99
CA VAL A 214 2.80 14.50 -3.38
C VAL A 214 2.94 13.54 -2.19
N ALA A 215 3.37 14.03 -1.02
CA ALA A 215 3.57 13.16 0.14
C ALA A 215 2.30 12.45 0.62
N ALA A 216 1.14 13.12 0.51
CA ALA A 216 -0.15 12.54 0.84
C ALA A 216 -0.49 11.39 -0.12
N LEU A 217 -0.25 11.56 -1.43
CA LEU A 217 -0.41 10.50 -2.42
C LEU A 217 0.56 9.36 -2.17
N GLU A 218 1.86 9.65 -2.05
CA GLU A 218 2.90 8.65 -1.87
C GLU A 218 2.65 7.77 -0.64
N SER A 219 2.19 8.38 0.46
CA SER A 219 1.95 7.63 1.69
C SER A 219 0.92 6.51 1.54
N ILE A 220 -0.25 6.80 0.96
CA ILE A 220 -1.29 5.80 0.72
C ILE A 220 -0.98 4.93 -0.49
N LYS A 221 -0.21 5.45 -1.46
CA LYS A 221 0.28 4.67 -2.60
C LYS A 221 0.97 3.41 -2.10
N HIS A 222 2.01 3.59 -1.29
CA HIS A 222 2.79 2.45 -0.78
C HIS A 222 2.06 1.64 0.28
N LEU A 223 1.42 2.28 1.28
CA LEU A 223 0.72 1.53 2.34
C LEU A 223 -0.46 0.70 1.83
N GLY A 224 -1.23 1.25 0.88
CA GLY A 224 -2.36 0.58 0.27
C GLY A 224 -1.96 -0.37 -0.87
N THR A 225 -0.65 -0.53 -1.11
CA THR A 225 -0.10 -1.29 -2.25
C THR A 225 -0.75 -0.90 -3.57
N ASN A 226 -0.88 0.41 -3.78
CA ASN A 226 -1.30 1.03 -5.03
C ASN A 226 -0.06 1.44 -5.83
N GLY A 227 -0.13 1.42 -7.16
CA GLY A 227 1.06 1.63 -8.00
C GLY A 227 1.26 3.02 -8.59
N GLY A 228 0.23 3.86 -8.60
CA GLY A 228 0.22 5.06 -9.44
C GLY A 228 0.93 6.24 -8.79
N GLY A 229 1.95 6.79 -9.46
CA GLY A 229 2.71 7.94 -8.98
C GLY A 229 1.99 9.27 -9.17
N PHE A 230 2.44 10.30 -8.45
CA PHE A 230 1.99 11.67 -8.70
C PHE A 230 2.52 12.18 -10.04
N PHE A 231 3.76 11.81 -10.37
CA PHE A 231 4.45 12.13 -11.62
C PHE A 231 4.53 10.90 -12.53
N GLY A 232 4.71 11.13 -13.83
CA GLY A 232 4.81 10.05 -14.82
C GLY A 232 5.93 9.04 -14.55
N ALA A 233 7.06 9.49 -13.98
CA ALA A 233 8.19 8.63 -13.63
C ALA A 233 8.06 7.96 -12.24
N ASN A 234 6.99 8.25 -11.50
CA ASN A 234 6.64 7.55 -10.25
C ASN A 234 7.75 7.68 -9.19
N SER A 235 8.03 6.62 -8.41
CA SER A 235 9.08 6.59 -7.38
C SER A 235 10.52 6.75 -7.91
N THR A 236 10.78 6.91 -9.21
CA THR A 236 12.08 7.44 -9.66
C THR A 236 12.16 8.95 -9.48
N THR A 237 11.03 9.66 -9.47
CA THR A 237 11.02 11.13 -9.38
C THR A 237 11.59 11.58 -8.04
N PRO A 238 12.58 12.51 -7.99
CA PRO A 238 13.14 13.02 -6.74
C PRO A 238 12.11 13.56 -5.74
N PHE A 239 11.01 14.12 -6.23
CA PHE A 239 9.93 14.60 -5.37
C PHE A 239 9.03 13.49 -4.83
N GLU A 240 8.96 12.30 -5.42
CA GLU A 240 8.27 11.18 -4.79
C GLU A 240 9.20 10.48 -3.81
N ASN A 241 10.43 10.18 -4.25
CA ASN A 241 11.41 9.40 -3.51
C ASN A 241 12.79 10.09 -3.46
N PRO A 242 12.98 11.07 -2.56
CA PRO A 242 14.16 11.94 -2.58
C PRO A 242 15.46 11.26 -2.12
N THR A 243 15.38 10.32 -1.17
CA THR A 243 16.57 9.78 -0.48
C THR A 243 16.55 8.26 -0.37
N VAL A 244 17.70 7.69 -0.04
CA VAL A 244 17.82 6.28 0.37
C VAL A 244 16.87 5.94 1.53
N ILE A 245 16.59 6.90 2.42
CA ILE A 245 15.72 6.69 3.58
C ILE A 245 14.26 6.69 3.17
N SER A 246 13.82 7.61 2.30
CA SER A 246 12.45 7.57 1.73
C SER A 246 12.22 6.26 0.99
N ASN A 247 13.21 5.79 0.22
CA ASN A 247 13.09 4.53 -0.51
C ASN A 247 12.89 3.32 0.44
N ILE A 248 13.57 3.30 1.58
CA ILE A 248 13.37 2.29 2.63
C ILE A 248 11.96 2.41 3.25
N ILE A 249 11.49 3.63 3.51
CA ILE A 249 10.15 3.90 4.04
C ILE A 249 9.07 3.39 3.07
N GLU A 250 9.22 3.66 1.78
CA GLU A 250 8.32 3.19 0.71
C GLU A 250 8.27 1.67 0.67
N MET A 251 9.44 0.99 0.64
CA MET A 251 9.51 -0.47 0.64
C MET A 251 8.89 -1.10 1.88
N ILE A 252 9.14 -0.54 3.07
CA ILE A 252 8.49 -1.03 4.29
C ILE A 252 6.98 -0.84 4.21
N SER A 253 6.52 0.30 3.70
CA SER A 253 5.09 0.62 3.57
C SER A 253 4.37 -0.37 2.65
N MET A 254 4.96 -0.73 1.51
CA MET A 254 4.45 -1.77 0.59
C MET A 254 4.30 -3.13 1.28
N MET A 255 5.30 -3.54 2.07
CA MET A 255 5.33 -4.89 2.65
C MET A 255 4.48 -5.03 3.92
N LEU A 256 4.33 -3.95 4.69
CA LEU A 256 3.87 -4.00 6.08
C LEU A 256 2.46 -4.58 6.23
N LEU A 257 1.47 -4.03 5.52
CA LEU A 257 0.08 -4.43 5.68
C LEU A 257 -0.23 -5.82 5.07
N PRO A 258 0.27 -6.18 3.87
CA PRO A 258 0.12 -7.55 3.37
C PRO A 258 0.75 -8.60 4.29
N GLY A 259 1.97 -8.33 4.80
CA GLY A 259 2.60 -9.21 5.79
C GLY A 259 1.80 -9.32 7.09
N ALA A 260 1.22 -8.20 7.55
CA ALA A 260 0.40 -8.14 8.75
C ALA A 260 -0.93 -8.92 8.61
N CYS A 261 -1.47 -9.06 7.39
CA CYS A 261 -2.60 -9.96 7.12
C CYS A 261 -2.26 -11.42 7.41
N VAL A 262 -1.05 -11.88 7.10
CA VAL A 262 -0.61 -13.26 7.38
C VAL A 262 -0.52 -13.52 8.89
N VAL A 263 0.01 -12.55 9.64
CA VAL A 263 0.02 -12.59 11.12
C VAL A 263 -1.41 -12.61 11.66
N THR A 264 -2.28 -11.74 11.16
CA THR A 264 -3.70 -11.65 11.56
C THR A 264 -4.42 -12.97 11.38
N PHE A 265 -4.28 -13.56 10.19
CA PHE A 265 -4.82 -14.86 9.84
C PHE A 265 -4.34 -15.97 10.80
N GLY A 266 -3.04 -15.99 11.07
CA GLY A 266 -2.44 -16.95 11.97
C GLY A 266 -2.94 -16.85 13.42
N HIS A 267 -3.16 -15.63 13.92
CA HIS A 267 -3.78 -15.39 15.23
C HIS A 267 -5.24 -15.84 15.26
N MET A 268 -6.05 -15.50 14.26
CA MET A 268 -7.47 -15.92 14.20
C MET A 268 -7.62 -17.44 14.22
N LEU A 269 -6.82 -18.17 13.44
CA LEU A 269 -6.88 -19.63 13.39
C LEU A 269 -6.36 -20.29 14.67
N HIS A 270 -5.36 -19.69 15.29
CA HIS A 270 -4.85 -20.17 16.57
C HIS A 270 -5.91 -20.06 17.66
N ASP A 271 -6.63 -18.94 17.73
CA ASP A 271 -7.67 -18.72 18.74
C ASP A 271 -8.88 -19.63 18.51
N LYS A 272 -9.28 -19.89 17.25
CA LYS A 272 -10.26 -20.94 16.93
C LYS A 272 -9.88 -22.32 17.50
N ARG A 273 -8.59 -22.70 17.39
CA ARG A 273 -8.11 -23.99 17.90
C ARG A 273 -8.14 -24.02 19.43
N LYS A 274 -7.86 -22.90 20.10
CA LYS A 274 -7.96 -22.77 21.55
C LYS A 274 -9.41 -22.87 22.01
N GLU A 275 -10.32 -22.13 21.39
CA GLU A 275 -11.76 -22.16 21.65
C GLU A 275 -12.29 -23.62 21.57
N LYS A 276 -12.00 -24.33 20.47
CA LYS A 276 -12.38 -25.75 20.31
C LYS A 276 -11.78 -26.69 21.34
N LYS A 277 -10.54 -26.44 21.79
CA LYS A 277 -9.92 -27.26 22.85
C LYS A 277 -10.60 -26.99 24.19
N ALA A 278 -10.90 -25.74 24.52
CA ALA A 278 -11.61 -25.37 25.73
C ALA A 278 -13.01 -25.97 25.76
N GLU A 279 -13.74 -25.93 24.64
CA GLU A 279 -15.06 -26.58 24.50
C GLU A 279 -14.99 -28.09 24.74
N LYS A 280 -14.03 -28.80 24.12
CA LYS A 280 -13.85 -30.25 24.34
C LYS A 280 -13.51 -30.60 25.79
N VAL A 281 -12.69 -29.77 26.42
CA VAL A 281 -12.28 -29.97 27.82
C VAL A 281 -13.45 -29.72 28.77
N ALA A 282 -14.25 -28.66 28.51
CA ALA A 282 -15.48 -28.39 29.24
C ALA A 282 -16.51 -29.53 29.09
N MET A 283 -16.65 -30.09 27.89
CA MET A 283 -17.51 -31.27 27.64
C MET A 283 -17.02 -32.53 28.37
N ASN A 284 -15.72 -32.71 28.57
CA ASN A 284 -15.13 -33.93 29.13
C ASN A 284 -14.86 -33.85 30.64
N ALA A 285 -15.32 -32.79 31.34
CA ALA A 285 -15.15 -32.57 32.78
C ALA A 285 -13.70 -32.70 33.31
N GLN A 286 -12.68 -32.52 32.46
CA GLN A 286 -11.28 -32.55 32.88
C GLN A 286 -10.81 -31.12 33.19
N VAL A 287 -10.31 -30.89 34.40
CA VAL A 287 -9.65 -29.63 34.76
C VAL A 287 -8.26 -29.62 34.12
N LEU A 288 -8.02 -28.70 33.18
CA LEU A 288 -6.66 -28.48 32.67
C LEU A 288 -5.79 -27.87 33.77
N PRO A 289 -4.56 -28.39 34.02
CA PRO A 289 -3.56 -27.64 34.75
C PRO A 289 -3.28 -26.34 33.99
N GLY A 290 -3.08 -25.23 34.72
CA GLY A 290 -2.78 -23.91 34.16
C GLY A 290 -1.53 -23.95 33.29
N THR A 291 -1.69 -24.22 32.00
CA THR A 291 -0.59 -24.22 31.05
C THR A 291 -0.22 -22.76 30.77
N ALA A 292 1.03 -22.42 31.08
CA ALA A 292 1.59 -21.09 30.82
C ALA A 292 1.26 -20.67 29.38
N GLN A 293 0.63 -19.50 29.24
CA GLN A 293 0.19 -18.98 27.95
C GLN A 293 1.41 -18.67 27.08
N LYS A 294 1.74 -19.58 26.16
CA LYS A 294 2.80 -19.33 25.18
C LYS A 294 2.36 -18.17 24.28
N LYS A 295 3.09 -17.05 24.31
CA LYS A 295 2.87 -15.91 23.40
C LYS A 295 3.03 -16.41 21.96
N VAL A 296 2.02 -16.15 21.14
CA VAL A 296 2.02 -16.52 19.72
C VAL A 296 2.51 -15.32 18.91
N ILE A 297 3.46 -15.56 18.01
CA ILE A 297 4.00 -14.55 17.09
C ILE A 297 3.22 -14.59 15.77
N PHE A 298 3.26 -15.71 15.03
CA PHE A 298 2.54 -15.89 13.76
C PHE A 298 1.45 -16.96 13.80
N GLY A 299 1.46 -17.86 14.80
CA GLY A 299 0.66 -19.09 14.78
C GLY A 299 1.18 -20.08 13.72
N ARG A 300 0.86 -21.38 13.88
CA ARG A 300 1.45 -22.43 13.02
C ARG A 300 1.10 -22.28 11.54
N GLN A 301 -0.10 -21.81 11.21
CA GLN A 301 -0.53 -21.64 9.82
C GLN A 301 0.05 -20.37 9.20
N GLY A 302 0.01 -19.24 9.93
CA GLY A 302 0.63 -17.99 9.48
C GLY A 302 2.13 -18.14 9.25
N ALA A 303 2.84 -18.88 10.12
CA ALA A 303 4.27 -19.12 9.96
C ALA A 303 4.62 -19.93 8.69
N VAL A 304 3.78 -20.90 8.31
CA VAL A 304 4.00 -21.69 7.07
C VAL A 304 3.81 -20.81 5.84
N VAL A 305 2.74 -20.01 5.80
CA VAL A 305 2.46 -19.08 4.69
C VAL A 305 3.57 -18.03 4.58
N PHE A 306 3.94 -17.41 5.71
CA PHE A 306 5.00 -16.40 5.74
C PHE A 306 6.36 -16.98 5.32
N GLY A 307 6.70 -18.18 5.79
CA GLY A 307 7.95 -18.87 5.40
C GLY A 307 8.01 -19.19 3.90
N ALA A 308 6.92 -19.69 3.32
CA ALA A 308 6.86 -19.98 1.89
C ALA A 308 7.03 -18.70 1.04
N MET A 309 6.31 -17.63 1.41
CA MET A 309 6.41 -16.33 0.74
C MET A 309 7.84 -15.75 0.86
N ALA A 310 8.45 -15.83 2.04
CA ALA A 310 9.80 -15.35 2.26
C ALA A 310 10.86 -16.10 1.43
N ILE A 311 10.72 -17.42 1.28
CA ILE A 311 11.64 -18.22 0.45
C ILE A 311 11.55 -17.78 -1.02
N ILE A 312 10.33 -17.68 -1.56
CA ILE A 312 10.12 -17.27 -2.97
C ILE A 312 10.65 -15.85 -3.19
N PHE A 313 10.36 -14.93 -2.27
CA PHE A 313 10.86 -13.56 -2.31
C PHE A 313 12.40 -13.49 -2.31
N LEU A 314 13.07 -14.23 -1.43
CA LEU A 314 14.53 -14.22 -1.33
C LEU A 314 15.20 -14.82 -2.58
N ILE A 315 14.59 -15.85 -3.17
CA ILE A 315 15.06 -16.41 -4.45
C ILE A 315 14.94 -15.35 -5.55
N GLY A 316 13.77 -14.73 -5.70
CA GLY A 316 13.54 -13.68 -6.69
C GLY A 316 14.49 -12.49 -6.53
N LEU A 317 14.68 -12.02 -5.30
CA LEU A 317 15.62 -10.94 -4.97
C LEU A 317 17.05 -11.31 -5.35
N THR A 318 17.48 -12.52 -5.01
CA THR A 318 18.84 -12.98 -5.29
C THR A 318 19.09 -13.05 -6.79
N ILE A 319 18.14 -13.62 -7.54
CA ILE A 319 18.24 -13.74 -9.01
C ILE A 319 18.28 -12.35 -9.65
N CYS A 320 17.34 -11.47 -9.30
CA CYS A 320 17.30 -10.10 -9.82
C CYS A 320 18.60 -9.33 -9.50
N TYR A 321 19.04 -9.37 -8.24
CA TYR A 321 20.27 -8.69 -7.83
C TYR A 321 21.50 -9.20 -8.58
N GLN A 322 21.66 -10.52 -8.73
CA GLN A 322 22.83 -11.09 -9.41
C GLN A 322 22.84 -10.78 -10.91
N SER A 323 21.68 -10.86 -11.57
CA SER A 323 21.55 -10.50 -12.99
C SER A 323 21.89 -9.02 -13.20
N GLU A 324 21.32 -8.11 -12.40
CA GLU A 324 21.60 -6.68 -12.52
C GLU A 324 23.06 -6.33 -12.20
N MET A 325 23.67 -7.00 -11.22
CA MET A 325 25.09 -6.80 -10.88
C MET A 325 26.04 -7.34 -11.95
N ALA A 326 25.61 -8.30 -12.78
CA ALA A 326 26.41 -8.78 -13.90
C ALA A 326 26.56 -7.72 -15.02
N GLY A 327 25.65 -6.74 -15.06
CA GLY A 327 25.68 -5.67 -16.06
C GLY A 327 25.25 -6.14 -17.45
N ASN A 328 25.55 -5.32 -18.45
CA ASN A 328 25.27 -5.60 -19.85
C ASN A 328 26.58 -5.91 -20.61
N PRO A 329 26.76 -7.13 -21.15
CA PRO A 329 27.97 -7.50 -21.89
C PRO A 329 28.30 -6.54 -23.05
N VAL A 330 27.28 -6.05 -23.76
CA VAL A 330 27.45 -5.13 -24.90
C VAL A 330 27.99 -3.77 -24.44
N ILE A 331 27.55 -3.28 -23.28
CA ILE A 331 28.09 -2.04 -22.68
C ILE A 331 29.54 -2.26 -22.21
N GLN A 332 29.87 -3.47 -21.75
CA GLN A 332 31.23 -3.80 -21.31
C GLN A 332 32.21 -3.79 -22.49
N GLU A 333 31.80 -4.32 -23.65
CA GLU A 333 32.58 -4.28 -24.89
C GLU A 333 32.87 -2.85 -25.38
N MET A 334 32.01 -1.88 -25.05
CA MET A 334 32.24 -0.46 -25.35
C MET A 334 33.30 0.19 -24.43
N GLY A 335 33.82 -0.53 -23.43
CA GLY A 335 34.80 -0.03 -22.48
C GLY A 335 34.21 0.89 -21.39
N ILE A 336 32.88 0.87 -21.22
CA ILE A 336 32.20 1.64 -20.17
C ILE A 336 32.29 0.88 -18.85
N ASP A 337 32.65 1.59 -17.76
CA ASP A 337 32.72 0.99 -16.43
C ASP A 337 31.34 0.53 -15.95
N GLN A 338 31.26 -0.75 -15.58
CA GLN A 338 30.08 -1.39 -15.02
C GLN A 338 30.36 -2.03 -13.65
N SER A 339 31.36 -1.50 -12.93
CA SER A 339 31.67 -1.91 -11.55
C SER A 339 30.45 -1.82 -10.61
N GLN A 340 29.48 -0.96 -10.92
CA GLN A 340 28.23 -0.78 -10.17
C GLN A 340 27.06 -1.65 -10.68
N GLY A 341 27.26 -2.46 -11.72
CA GLY A 341 26.23 -3.23 -12.41
C GLY A 341 25.48 -2.45 -13.50
N SER A 342 24.33 -2.95 -13.91
CA SER A 342 23.47 -2.35 -14.94
C SER A 342 22.76 -1.10 -14.40
N MET A 343 23.24 0.07 -14.82
CA MET A 343 22.69 1.36 -14.39
C MET A 343 21.65 1.95 -15.35
N GLU A 344 21.37 1.30 -16.49
CA GLU A 344 20.32 1.74 -17.40
C GLU A 344 18.94 1.68 -16.72
N GLY A 345 18.20 2.80 -16.77
CA GLY A 345 16.94 3.00 -16.06
C GLY A 345 17.01 2.93 -14.53
N LYS A 346 18.21 3.06 -13.93
CA LYS A 346 18.41 3.13 -12.47
C LYS A 346 18.72 4.54 -12.01
N GLU A 347 18.37 4.80 -10.75
CA GLU A 347 18.71 6.05 -10.09
C GLU A 347 20.03 5.95 -9.32
N VAL A 348 20.89 6.95 -9.50
CA VAL A 348 22.18 7.05 -8.77
C VAL A 348 21.99 7.12 -7.25
N ARG A 349 20.83 7.62 -6.80
CA ARG A 349 20.43 7.66 -5.37
C ARG A 349 20.36 6.26 -4.75
N PHE A 350 19.96 5.27 -5.54
CA PHE A 350 19.58 3.94 -5.06
C PHE A 350 20.60 2.88 -5.48
N GLY A 351 21.18 3.04 -6.67
CA GLY A 351 22.04 2.05 -7.31
C GLY A 351 21.34 0.72 -7.55
N VAL A 352 22.10 -0.26 -8.06
CA VAL A 352 21.59 -1.61 -8.32
C VAL A 352 21.02 -2.30 -7.07
N PRO A 353 21.65 -2.26 -5.87
CA PRO A 353 21.16 -3.03 -4.74
C PRO A 353 19.76 -2.64 -4.27
N GLN A 354 19.46 -1.34 -4.19
CA GLN A 354 18.13 -0.89 -3.77
C GLN A 354 17.11 -1.00 -4.91
N SER A 355 17.52 -0.79 -6.16
CA SER A 355 16.63 -0.95 -7.31
C SER A 355 16.17 -2.39 -7.46
N ALA A 356 17.08 -3.37 -7.34
CA ALA A 356 16.73 -4.79 -7.36
C ALA A 356 15.80 -5.18 -6.20
N LEU A 357 16.06 -4.66 -5.00
CA LEU A 357 15.16 -4.87 -3.86
C LEU A 357 13.78 -4.28 -4.10
N PHE A 358 13.70 -3.04 -4.57
CA PHE A 358 12.45 -2.35 -4.82
C PHE A 358 11.66 -3.03 -5.94
N THR A 359 12.31 -3.40 -7.05
CA THR A 359 11.75 -4.22 -8.14
C THR A 359 11.14 -5.50 -7.58
N THR A 360 11.86 -6.22 -6.71
CA THR A 360 11.34 -7.46 -6.10
C THR A 360 10.16 -7.19 -5.18
N VAL A 361 10.22 -6.12 -4.36
CA VAL A 361 9.15 -5.74 -3.43
C VAL A 361 7.89 -5.31 -4.19
N THR A 362 7.99 -4.35 -5.10
CA THR A 362 6.82 -3.79 -5.80
C THR A 362 6.07 -4.84 -6.62
N THR A 363 6.79 -5.80 -7.22
CA THR A 363 6.19 -6.89 -8.00
C THR A 363 5.65 -8.02 -7.12
N SER A 364 6.33 -8.36 -6.01
CA SER A 364 5.88 -9.43 -5.10
C SER A 364 4.68 -9.03 -4.24
N PHE A 365 4.60 -7.76 -3.86
CA PHE A 365 3.53 -7.19 -3.03
C PHE A 365 2.46 -6.48 -3.86
N THR A 366 2.43 -6.73 -5.18
CA THR A 366 1.43 -6.25 -6.13
C THR A 366 1.18 -4.73 -6.02
N THR A 367 2.23 -3.95 -5.78
CA THR A 367 2.11 -2.50 -5.66
C THR A 367 2.15 -1.85 -7.03
N GLY A 368 3.18 -2.10 -7.83
CA GLY A 368 3.28 -1.57 -9.21
C GLY A 368 3.92 -0.18 -9.32
N THR A 369 4.35 0.42 -8.21
CA THR A 369 5.25 1.59 -8.22
C THR A 369 6.63 1.18 -8.72
N VAL A 370 7.35 2.07 -9.38
CA VAL A 370 8.68 1.82 -9.95
C VAL A 370 9.67 2.90 -9.51
N ASN A 371 10.78 2.50 -8.88
CA ASN A 371 11.92 3.38 -8.60
C ASN A 371 13.10 3.15 -9.56
N ASN A 372 12.89 2.26 -10.52
CA ASN A 372 13.73 2.00 -11.68
C ASN A 372 12.85 1.48 -12.81
N MET A 373 13.23 1.77 -14.06
CA MET A 373 12.47 1.27 -15.21
C MET A 373 12.67 -0.23 -15.36
N HIS A 374 11.58 -1.00 -15.30
CA HIS A 374 11.67 -2.46 -15.39
C HIS A 374 12.02 -2.94 -16.82
N ASP A 375 11.69 -2.15 -17.84
CA ASP A 375 11.97 -2.47 -19.25
C ASP A 375 13.47 -2.46 -19.56
N THR A 376 14.28 -1.83 -18.70
CA THR A 376 15.74 -1.78 -18.82
C THR A 376 16.45 -2.78 -17.90
N LEU A 377 15.70 -3.63 -17.19
CA LEU A 377 16.30 -4.71 -16.40
C LEU A 377 17.02 -5.70 -17.34
N THR A 378 18.11 -6.28 -16.84
CA THR A 378 18.86 -7.28 -17.57
C THR A 378 18.03 -8.55 -17.74
N PRO A 379 18.17 -9.26 -18.88
CA PRO A 379 17.59 -10.59 -19.02
C PRO A 379 18.22 -11.55 -17.99
N LEU A 380 17.43 -12.53 -17.54
CA LEU A 380 17.86 -13.56 -16.58
C LEU A 380 18.62 -14.71 -17.22
#